data_AF-A0A382ID33-F1
#
_entry.id   AF-A0A382ID33-F1
#
_cell.length_a   1.000
_cell.length_b   1.000
_cell.length_c   1.000
_cell.angle_alpha   90.00
_cell.angle_beta   90.00
_cell.angle_gamma   90.00
#
_symmetry.space_group_name_H-M   'P 1'
#
loop_
_entity.id
_entity.type
_entity.pdbx_description
1 polymer ?
#
loop_
_entity_poly.entity_id
_entity_poly.type
_entity_poly.pdbx_seq_one_letter_code
_entity_poly.pdbx_strand_id
1 'polypeptide(L)'
;MLSQIEIDADHFQREGWVRVDDVVPKENLDAVVDLICEFFEVEPKRMESGRKFGEVINGIVPVHQHQALWNTRQEPSVHAAFKAIHGTDDLWVSMDRASYKPRLSKRAKYARGDANVIHVDKNLNDETFTVQGVLYLTDTPEDQGAWECVPEVFREIRDDGRRELKRGEDFSGYALHKV
;
A
#
# COMPACT_ATOMS: atom_id res chain seq x y z
N MET A 1 -8.68 -19.71 18.42
CA MET A 1 -9.74 -18.79 17.95
C MET A 1 -9.02 -17.66 17.25
N LEU A 2 -9.24 -17.48 15.94
CA LEU A 2 -8.80 -16.27 15.26
C LEU A 2 -9.47 -15.10 15.99
N SER A 3 -8.69 -14.08 16.38
CA SER A 3 -9.27 -12.81 16.82
C SER A 3 -10.22 -12.34 15.71
N GLN A 4 -11.45 -11.99 16.07
CA GLN A 4 -12.33 -11.33 15.11
C GLN A 4 -11.68 -9.99 14.79
N ILE A 5 -11.16 -9.87 13.57
CA ILE A 5 -10.69 -8.61 13.04
C ILE A 5 -11.93 -7.79 12.70
N GLU A 6 -12.05 -6.62 13.30
CA GLU A 6 -13.14 -5.68 13.04
C GLU A 6 -12.70 -4.68 11.97
N ILE A 7 -13.58 -4.43 11.01
CA ILE A 7 -13.29 -3.59 9.85
C ILE A 7 -14.42 -2.60 9.72
N ASP A 8 -14.07 -1.31 9.78
CA ASP A 8 -15.01 -0.22 9.62
C ASP A 8 -15.34 -0.04 8.13
N ALA A 9 -16.22 -0.90 7.61
CA ALA A 9 -16.68 -0.86 6.22
C ALA A 9 -17.43 0.45 5.91
N ASP A 10 -18.10 1.05 6.90
CA ASP A 10 -18.79 2.33 6.75
C ASP A 10 -17.78 3.48 6.56
N HIS A 11 -16.67 3.47 7.31
CA HIS A 11 -15.55 4.38 7.09
C HIS A 11 -14.92 4.16 5.71
N PHE A 12 -14.70 2.91 5.29
CA PHE A 12 -14.18 2.62 3.95
C PHE A 12 -15.08 3.19 2.85
N GLN A 13 -16.40 2.98 2.92
CA GLN A 13 -17.34 3.54 1.94
C GLN A 13 -17.36 5.07 1.93
N ARG A 14 -17.17 5.70 3.09
CA ARG A 14 -17.20 7.16 3.24
C ARG A 14 -15.90 7.83 2.80
N GLU A 15 -14.75 7.29 3.20
CA GLU A 15 -13.42 7.92 3.08
C GLU A 15 -12.53 7.29 1.99
N GLY A 16 -12.89 6.11 1.48
CA GLY A 16 -12.16 5.42 0.41
C GLY A 16 -10.95 4.62 0.87
N TRP A 17 -10.75 4.49 2.18
CA TRP A 17 -9.67 3.71 2.77
C TRP A 17 -10.09 3.18 4.14
N VAL A 18 -9.41 2.14 4.63
CA VAL A 18 -9.55 1.64 6.01
C VAL A 18 -8.24 0.99 6.42
N ARG A 19 -7.84 1.17 7.67
CA ARG A 19 -6.68 0.50 8.26
C ARG A 19 -7.17 -0.71 9.07
N VAL A 20 -6.46 -1.82 8.92
CA VAL A 20 -6.74 -3.06 9.65
C VAL A 20 -5.42 -3.56 10.22
N ASP A 21 -5.35 -3.63 11.55
CA ASP A 21 -4.14 -4.04 12.26
C ASP A 21 -4.06 -5.57 12.40
N ASP A 22 -2.84 -6.09 12.54
CA ASP A 22 -2.54 -7.48 12.86
C ASP A 22 -3.18 -8.52 11.92
N VAL A 23 -3.36 -8.17 10.64
CA VAL A 23 -3.95 -9.06 9.61
C VAL A 23 -3.05 -10.21 9.17
N VAL A 24 -1.75 -10.17 9.48
CA VAL A 24 -0.78 -11.21 9.10
C VAL A 24 0.15 -11.46 10.30
N PRO A 25 0.43 -12.73 10.65
CA PRO A 25 1.38 -13.05 11.72
C PRO A 25 2.76 -12.45 11.45
N LYS A 26 3.40 -11.94 12.51
CA LYS A 26 4.72 -11.30 12.40
C LYS A 26 5.77 -12.19 11.72
N GLU A 27 5.75 -13.50 11.96
CA GLU A 27 6.66 -14.46 11.31
C GLU A 27 6.55 -14.48 9.79
N ASN A 28 5.33 -14.31 9.25
CA ASN A 28 5.11 -14.24 7.81
C ASN A 28 5.52 -12.89 7.23
N LEU A 29 5.38 -11.80 8.00
CA LEU A 29 5.92 -10.48 7.63
C LEU A 29 7.46 -10.51 7.59
N ASP A 30 8.09 -11.05 8.63
CA ASP A 30 9.54 -11.15 8.75
C ASP A 30 10.15 -11.98 7.60
N ALA A 31 9.49 -13.07 7.17
CA ALA A 31 9.92 -13.84 6.00
C ALA A 31 9.92 -13.04 4.68
N VAL A 32 8.99 -12.08 4.52
CA VAL A 32 8.98 -11.18 3.34
C VAL A 32 10.08 -10.12 3.48
N VAL A 33 10.34 -9.62 4.69
CA VAL A 33 11.46 -8.69 4.96
C VAL A 33 12.79 -9.36 4.62
N ASP A 34 13.02 -10.59 5.06
CA ASP A 34 14.24 -11.35 4.76
C ASP A 34 14.42 -11.54 3.25
N LEU A 35 13.35 -11.90 2.53
CA LEU A 35 13.35 -12.01 1.07
C LEU A 35 13.74 -10.67 0.38
N ILE A 36 13.17 -9.56 0.84
CA ILE A 36 13.51 -8.23 0.31
C ILE A 36 14.97 -7.89 0.58
N CYS A 37 15.45 -8.22 1.78
CA CYS A 37 16.84 -7.99 2.18
C CYS A 37 17.81 -8.82 1.34
N GLU A 38 17.49 -10.09 1.09
CA GLU A 38 18.23 -10.98 0.20
C GLU A 38 18.27 -10.40 -1.23
N PHE A 39 17.11 -9.99 -1.77
CA PHE A 39 17.01 -9.44 -3.12
C PHE A 39 17.88 -8.19 -3.33
N PHE A 40 17.95 -7.31 -2.33
CA PHE A 40 18.77 -6.10 -2.41
C PHE A 40 20.19 -6.26 -1.88
N GLU A 41 20.53 -7.44 -1.33
CA GLU A 41 21.77 -7.71 -0.63
C GLU A 41 22.03 -6.67 0.50
N VAL A 42 21.00 -6.38 1.30
CA VAL A 42 21.05 -5.43 2.42
C VAL A 42 20.93 -6.13 3.77
N GLU A 43 21.64 -5.62 4.78
CA GLU A 43 21.51 -6.12 6.15
C GLU A 43 20.16 -5.65 6.76
N PRO A 44 19.31 -6.57 7.27
CA PRO A 44 17.98 -6.21 7.82
C PRO A 44 18.03 -5.19 8.95
N LYS A 45 19.10 -5.20 9.76
CA LYS A 45 19.26 -4.28 10.91
C LYS A 45 19.76 -2.90 10.55
N ARG A 46 20.39 -2.75 9.39
CA ARG A 46 20.90 -1.47 8.94
C ARG A 46 19.94 -0.82 7.97
N MET A 47 19.33 -1.60 7.06
CA MET A 47 18.52 -1.08 5.93
C MET A 47 19.14 0.19 5.29
N GLU A 48 20.46 0.29 5.38
CA GLU A 48 21.28 1.33 4.80
C GLU A 48 21.87 0.68 3.55
N SER A 49 21.58 1.25 2.39
CA SER A 49 22.09 0.69 1.15
C SER A 49 23.63 0.75 1.15
N GLY A 50 24.30 -0.42 1.16
CA GLY A 50 25.72 -0.50 0.84
C GLY A 50 26.01 -0.13 -0.62
N ARG A 51 24.98 -0.13 -1.48
CA ARG A 51 25.08 0.19 -2.91
C ARG A 51 25.23 1.69 -3.14
N LYS A 52 26.46 2.11 -3.48
CA LYS A 52 26.77 3.41 -4.08
C LYS A 52 26.51 3.38 -5.59
N PHE A 53 25.26 3.28 -6.04
CA PHE A 53 24.91 3.56 -7.45
C PHE A 53 23.44 3.98 -7.57
N GLY A 54 23.20 5.20 -8.07
CA GLY A 54 21.92 5.70 -8.57
C GLY A 54 20.70 5.41 -7.68
N GLU A 55 20.53 6.24 -6.65
CA GLU A 55 19.37 6.34 -5.74
C GLU A 55 18.11 5.67 -6.30
N VAL A 56 17.81 4.45 -5.83
CA VAL A 56 16.70 3.62 -6.33
C VAL A 56 15.38 4.38 -6.16
N ILE A 57 14.82 4.87 -7.28
CA ILE A 57 13.61 5.71 -7.28
C ILE A 57 12.33 4.86 -7.13
N ASN A 58 12.35 3.62 -7.64
CA ASN A 58 11.19 2.74 -7.62
C ASN A 58 11.55 1.46 -6.87
N GLY A 59 11.24 1.43 -5.57
CA GLY A 59 11.53 0.34 -4.62
C GLY A 59 10.90 -1.03 -4.90
N ILE A 60 10.47 -1.29 -6.13
CA ILE A 60 9.69 -2.46 -6.51
C ILE A 60 10.58 -3.71 -6.47
N VAL A 61 10.07 -4.75 -5.83
CA VAL A 61 10.70 -6.07 -5.72
C VAL A 61 9.83 -7.09 -6.46
N PRO A 62 10.25 -7.57 -7.65
CA PRO A 62 9.41 -8.38 -8.53
C PRO A 62 9.32 -9.87 -8.11
N VAL A 63 9.11 -10.13 -6.82
CA VAL A 63 9.05 -11.48 -6.21
C VAL A 63 7.63 -12.07 -6.20
N HIS A 64 6.87 -11.84 -7.27
CA HIS A 64 5.43 -12.07 -7.36
C HIS A 64 4.97 -13.47 -6.90
N GLN A 65 5.77 -14.50 -7.14
CA GLN A 65 5.44 -15.90 -6.87
C GLN A 65 6.18 -16.50 -5.67
N HIS A 66 6.95 -15.71 -4.92
CA HIS A 66 7.72 -16.25 -3.81
C HIS A 66 6.81 -16.74 -2.68
N GLN A 67 7.17 -17.87 -2.06
CA GLN A 67 6.34 -18.52 -1.03
C GLN A 67 6.02 -17.58 0.14
N ALA A 68 6.98 -16.73 0.53
CA ALA A 68 6.75 -15.73 1.59
C ALA A 68 5.56 -14.79 1.28
N LEU A 69 5.40 -14.34 0.02
CA LEU A 69 4.24 -13.52 -0.36
C LEU A 69 2.95 -14.37 -0.45
N TRP A 70 3.05 -15.63 -0.83
CA TRP A 70 1.89 -16.54 -0.82
C TRP A 70 1.38 -16.82 0.59
N ASN A 71 2.27 -16.89 1.58
CA ASN A 71 1.87 -17.08 2.98
C ASN A 71 1.08 -15.87 3.49
N THR A 72 1.50 -14.65 3.19
CA THR A 72 0.77 -13.44 3.62
C THR A 72 -0.58 -13.28 2.91
N ARG A 73 -0.63 -13.52 1.59
CA ARG A 73 -1.87 -13.36 0.80
C ARG A 73 -2.98 -14.35 1.14
N GLN A 74 -2.60 -15.55 1.56
CA GLN A 74 -3.55 -16.61 1.90
C GLN A 74 -3.91 -16.63 3.39
N GLU A 75 -3.46 -15.63 4.16
CA GLU A 75 -3.88 -15.51 5.55
C GLU A 75 -5.40 -15.37 5.66
N PRO A 76 -6.07 -16.20 6.48
CA PRO A 76 -7.53 -16.12 6.64
C PRO A 76 -8.03 -14.74 7.07
N SER A 77 -7.24 -14.01 7.85
CA SER A 77 -7.50 -12.64 8.28
C SER A 77 -7.45 -11.63 7.13
N VAL A 78 -6.56 -11.82 6.15
CA VAL A 78 -6.53 -10.99 4.93
C VAL A 78 -7.77 -11.26 4.09
N HIS A 79 -8.15 -12.53 3.90
CA HIS A 79 -9.39 -12.89 3.22
C HIS A 79 -10.62 -12.30 3.93
N ALA A 80 -10.70 -12.44 5.25
CA ALA A 80 -11.77 -11.83 6.05
C ALA A 80 -11.84 -10.32 5.84
N ALA A 81 -10.68 -9.66 5.64
CA ALA A 81 -10.65 -8.23 5.42
C ALA A 81 -11.21 -7.80 4.07
N PHE A 82 -10.80 -8.45 3.00
CA PHE A 82 -11.37 -8.18 1.68
C PHE A 82 -12.82 -8.64 1.59
N LYS A 83 -13.22 -9.71 2.28
CA LYS A 83 -14.62 -10.15 2.37
C LYS A 83 -15.50 -9.05 2.95
N ALA A 84 -15.09 -8.41 4.04
CA ALA A 84 -15.87 -7.35 4.67
C ALA A 84 -16.09 -6.15 3.72
N ILE A 85 -15.08 -5.84 2.90
CA ILE A 85 -15.13 -4.75 1.91
C ILE A 85 -15.96 -5.13 0.67
N HIS A 86 -15.77 -6.33 0.14
CA HIS A 86 -16.46 -6.80 -1.08
C HIS A 86 -17.89 -7.30 -0.83
N GLY A 87 -18.22 -7.69 0.41
CA GLY A 87 -19.52 -8.29 0.75
C GLY A 87 -19.70 -9.73 0.24
N THR A 88 -18.63 -10.42 -0.14
CA THR A 88 -18.67 -11.81 -0.62
C THR A 88 -17.42 -12.60 -0.19
N ASP A 89 -17.60 -13.91 0.01
CA ASP A 89 -16.53 -14.87 0.25
C ASP A 89 -15.80 -15.31 -1.02
N ASP A 90 -16.42 -15.12 -2.20
CA ASP A 90 -15.96 -15.60 -3.50
C ASP A 90 -14.86 -14.71 -4.08
N LEU A 91 -13.73 -14.67 -3.38
CA LEU A 91 -12.59 -13.82 -3.71
C LEU A 91 -11.41 -14.64 -4.26
N TRP A 92 -10.75 -14.09 -5.28
CA TRP A 92 -9.51 -14.63 -5.81
C TRP A 92 -8.32 -13.81 -5.33
N VAL A 93 -7.24 -14.49 -4.94
CA VAL A 93 -5.99 -13.83 -4.57
C VAL A 93 -5.37 -13.16 -5.80
N SER A 94 -5.07 -11.87 -5.69
CA SER A 94 -4.29 -11.15 -6.70
C SER A 94 -2.78 -11.39 -6.51
N MET A 95 -2.05 -11.38 -7.62
CA MET A 95 -0.59 -11.47 -7.61
C MET A 95 -0.01 -10.08 -7.80
N ASP A 96 0.77 -9.63 -6.83
CA ASP A 96 1.45 -8.33 -6.88
C ASP A 96 2.91 -8.44 -6.44
N ARG A 97 3.56 -7.31 -6.23
CA ARG A 97 4.98 -7.15 -5.94
C ARG A 97 5.17 -6.75 -4.48
N ALA A 98 6.39 -6.93 -3.99
CA ALA A 98 6.78 -6.25 -2.76
C ALA A 98 7.37 -4.87 -3.12
N SER A 99 7.47 -3.99 -2.12
CA SER A 99 8.11 -2.70 -2.26
C SER A 99 9.01 -2.41 -1.06
N TYR A 100 10.13 -1.76 -1.32
CA TYR A 100 11.13 -1.37 -0.34
C TYR A 100 11.56 0.07 -0.59
N LYS A 101 11.31 0.95 0.36
CA LYS A 101 11.77 2.34 0.33
C LYS A 101 13.04 2.45 1.18
N PRO A 102 14.26 2.46 0.59
CA PRO A 102 15.48 2.62 1.37
C PRO A 102 15.57 4.01 1.99
N ARG A 103 16.34 4.14 3.08
CA ARG A 103 16.72 5.47 3.60
C ARG A 103 17.48 6.23 2.51
N LEU A 104 16.90 7.34 2.07
CA LEU A 104 17.53 8.21 1.08
C LEU A 104 18.77 8.89 1.65
N SER A 105 19.78 9.05 0.82
CA SER A 105 20.98 9.81 1.17
C SER A 105 20.66 11.31 1.32
N LYS A 106 21.52 12.07 2.02
CA LYS A 106 21.40 13.54 2.08
C LYS A 106 21.54 14.24 0.72
N ARG A 107 21.93 13.51 -0.33
CA ARG A 107 22.08 14.03 -1.70
C ARG A 107 20.83 13.78 -2.56
N ALA A 108 19.88 12.99 -2.07
CA ALA A 108 18.67 12.68 -2.80
C ALA A 108 17.82 13.93 -2.99
N LYS A 109 17.37 14.15 -4.23
CA LYS A 109 16.53 15.30 -4.61
C LYS A 109 15.02 15.00 -4.53
N TYR A 110 14.63 14.03 -3.71
CA TYR A 110 13.23 13.66 -3.53
C TYR A 110 12.54 14.62 -2.54
N ALA A 111 11.47 15.27 -2.98
CA ALA A 111 10.58 16.04 -2.11
C ALA A 111 9.56 15.10 -1.47
N ARG A 112 9.42 15.15 -0.14
CA ARG A 112 8.44 14.35 0.60
C ARG A 112 7.07 15.03 0.54
N GLY A 113 5.99 14.24 0.46
CA GLY A 113 4.61 14.72 0.64
C GLY A 113 4.15 15.72 -0.42
N ASP A 114 4.44 15.43 -1.69
CA ASP A 114 3.91 16.23 -2.81
C ASP A 114 2.54 15.68 -3.22
N ALA A 115 1.47 16.42 -2.91
CA ALA A 115 0.11 16.02 -3.28
C ALA A 115 -0.06 15.82 -4.80
N ASN A 116 0.79 16.43 -5.63
CA ASN A 116 0.75 16.28 -7.08
C ASN A 116 1.25 14.90 -7.58
N VAL A 117 1.79 14.06 -6.69
CA VAL A 117 2.10 12.66 -7.00
C VAL A 117 0.92 11.71 -6.73
N ILE A 118 -0.17 12.21 -6.15
CA ILE A 118 -1.40 11.45 -5.95
C ILE A 118 -2.00 11.10 -7.31
N HIS A 119 -2.43 9.85 -7.42
CA HIS A 119 -3.02 9.29 -8.64
C HIS A 119 -4.11 8.28 -8.28
N VAL A 120 -4.92 7.92 -9.27
CA VAL A 120 -5.90 6.84 -9.19
C VAL A 120 -5.45 5.74 -10.15
N ASP A 121 -5.33 4.52 -9.63
CA ASP A 121 -4.89 3.35 -10.40
C ASP A 121 -5.98 2.79 -11.32
N LYS A 122 -7.25 3.11 -11.04
CA LYS A 122 -8.40 2.65 -11.79
C LYS A 122 -8.76 3.62 -12.92
N ASN A 123 -9.19 3.08 -14.07
CA ASN A 123 -9.92 3.87 -15.06
C ASN A 123 -11.30 4.28 -14.49
N LEU A 124 -11.53 5.57 -14.29
CA LEU A 124 -12.77 6.08 -13.68
C LEU A 124 -14.02 5.87 -14.53
N ASN A 125 -13.88 5.54 -15.83
CA ASN A 125 -15.00 5.15 -16.69
C ASN A 125 -15.41 3.68 -16.54
N ASP A 126 -14.65 2.87 -15.79
CA ASP A 126 -15.01 1.49 -15.46
C ASP A 126 -15.85 1.48 -14.19
N GLU A 127 -17.07 0.94 -14.24
CA GLU A 127 -17.96 0.85 -13.08
C GLU A 127 -17.62 -0.32 -12.15
N THR A 128 -16.73 -1.23 -12.57
CA THR A 128 -16.34 -2.41 -11.80
C THR A 128 -15.71 -2.02 -10.47
N PHE A 129 -16.24 -2.52 -9.35
CA PHE A 129 -15.64 -2.27 -8.04
C PHE A 129 -14.27 -2.96 -7.95
N THR A 130 -13.25 -2.16 -7.62
CA THR A 130 -11.89 -2.65 -7.36
C THR A 130 -11.35 -1.97 -6.11
N VAL A 131 -10.56 -2.72 -5.34
CA VAL A 131 -9.87 -2.23 -4.16
C VAL A 131 -8.46 -2.81 -4.14
N GLN A 132 -7.51 -2.00 -3.68
CA GLN A 132 -6.13 -2.41 -3.46
C GLN A 132 -5.83 -2.48 -1.97
N GLY A 133 -4.81 -3.25 -1.61
CA GLY A 133 -4.29 -3.32 -0.24
C GLY A 133 -2.80 -3.03 -0.23
N VAL A 134 -2.36 -2.27 0.78
CA VAL A 134 -0.95 -2.11 1.12
C VAL A 134 -0.72 -2.79 2.45
N LEU A 135 0.13 -3.82 2.45
CA LEU A 135 0.54 -4.52 3.68
C LEU A 135 1.86 -3.94 4.16
N TYR A 136 1.85 -3.30 5.34
CA TYR A 136 3.08 -2.91 6.01
C TYR A 136 3.79 -4.16 6.55
N LEU A 137 5.05 -4.33 6.17
CA LEU A 137 5.90 -5.45 6.62
C LEU A 137 6.63 -5.14 7.93
N THR A 138 6.79 -3.85 8.24
CA THR A 138 7.46 -3.33 9.43
C THR A 138 6.70 -2.13 9.95
N ASP A 139 6.91 -1.79 11.23
CA ASP A 139 6.45 -0.51 11.79
C ASP A 139 6.93 0.63 10.89
N THR A 140 5.98 1.38 10.33
CA THR A 140 6.23 2.43 9.34
C THR A 140 5.69 3.76 9.85
N PRO A 141 6.53 4.59 10.48
CA PRO A 141 6.14 5.96 10.83
C PRO A 141 5.81 6.79 9.59
N GLU A 142 5.03 7.85 9.78
CA GLU A 142 4.63 8.78 8.71
C GLU A 142 5.80 9.32 7.87
N ASP A 143 6.99 9.42 8.45
CA ASP A 143 8.18 9.96 7.79
C ASP A 143 9.04 8.91 7.06
N GLN A 144 8.60 7.64 7.05
CA GLN A 144 9.27 6.51 6.39
C GLN A 144 8.55 6.03 5.13
N GLY A 145 7.76 6.92 4.52
CA GLY A 145 7.06 6.63 3.27
C GLY A 145 5.81 5.80 3.47
N ALA A 146 5.08 6.08 4.55
CA ALA A 146 3.71 5.64 4.76
C ALA A 146 2.84 5.92 3.52
N TRP A 147 1.79 5.12 3.36
CA TRP A 147 0.78 5.33 2.33
C TRP A 147 0.03 6.63 2.62
N GLU A 148 -0.22 7.40 1.56
CA GLU A 148 -0.87 8.70 1.63
C GLU A 148 -2.08 8.70 0.70
N CYS A 149 -3.16 9.35 1.11
CA CYS A 149 -4.37 9.49 0.31
C CYS A 149 -5.01 10.87 0.50
N VAL A 150 -6.00 11.15 -0.35
CA VAL A 150 -6.81 12.37 -0.28
C VAL A 150 -8.29 11.98 -0.24
N PRO A 151 -8.88 11.77 0.96
CA PRO A 151 -10.26 11.31 1.08
C PRO A 151 -11.29 12.25 0.43
N GLU A 152 -11.01 13.55 0.39
CA GLU A 152 -11.85 14.52 -0.30
C GLU A 152 -11.92 14.29 -1.81
N VAL A 153 -10.78 14.04 -2.46
CA VAL A 153 -10.71 13.68 -3.88
C VAL A 153 -11.49 12.40 -4.15
N PHE A 154 -11.38 11.40 -3.28
CA PHE A 154 -12.18 10.17 -3.37
C PHE A 154 -13.70 10.46 -3.33
N ARG A 155 -14.17 11.26 -2.37
CA ARG A 155 -15.60 11.63 -2.25
C ARG A 155 -16.09 12.37 -3.49
N GLU A 156 -15.31 13.32 -4.00
CA GLU A 156 -15.64 14.04 -5.23
C GLU A 156 -15.77 13.09 -6.43
N ILE A 157 -14.85 12.12 -6.59
CA ILE A 157 -14.93 11.12 -7.65
C ILE A 157 -16.20 10.25 -7.50
N ARG A 158 -16.46 9.78 -6.27
CA ARG A 158 -17.62 8.95 -5.96
C ARG A 158 -18.94 9.67 -6.22
N ASP A 159 -19.03 10.94 -5.84
CA ASP A 159 -20.29 11.72 -5.85
C ASP A 159 -20.56 12.39 -7.22
N ASP A 160 -19.51 12.77 -7.97
CA ASP A 160 -19.63 13.41 -9.29
C ASP A 160 -19.91 12.38 -10.40
N GLY A 161 -19.49 11.12 -10.23
CA GLY A 161 -19.72 10.01 -11.16
C GLY A 161 -19.11 10.17 -12.57
N ARG A 162 -18.47 11.32 -12.86
CA ARG A 162 -17.84 11.68 -14.13
C ARG A 162 -16.57 12.53 -13.96
N ARG A 163 -16.00 12.58 -12.76
CA ARG A 163 -14.77 13.35 -12.53
C ARG A 163 -13.64 12.77 -13.36
N GLU A 164 -13.13 13.56 -14.30
CA GLU A 164 -11.90 13.23 -15.02
C GLU A 164 -10.71 13.84 -14.29
N LEU A 165 -9.81 13.01 -13.78
CA LEU A 165 -8.52 13.48 -13.27
C LEU A 165 -7.58 13.78 -14.43
N LYS A 166 -7.09 15.01 -14.51
CA LYS A 166 -6.14 15.40 -15.56
C LYS A 166 -4.72 15.06 -15.13
N ARG A 167 -3.89 14.63 -16.10
CA ARG A 167 -2.46 14.45 -15.84
C ARG A 167 -1.86 15.80 -15.43
N GLY A 168 -1.25 15.85 -14.24
CA GLY A 168 -0.68 17.08 -13.69
C GLY A 168 -1.71 18.04 -13.10
N GLU A 169 -2.90 17.54 -12.78
CA GLU A 169 -3.85 18.27 -11.92
C GLU A 169 -3.20 18.60 -10.59
N ASP A 170 -3.45 19.82 -10.12
CA ASP A 170 -2.86 20.33 -8.89
C ASP A 170 -3.71 19.89 -7.70
N PHE A 171 -3.17 19.00 -6.88
CA PHE A 171 -3.80 18.54 -5.65
C PHE A 171 -3.26 19.25 -4.40
N SER A 172 -2.41 20.27 -4.54
CA SER A 172 -1.80 20.97 -3.39
C SER A 172 -2.79 21.67 -2.47
N GLY A 173 -4.02 21.94 -2.95
CA GLY A 173 -5.11 22.50 -2.15
C GLY A 173 -5.82 21.49 -1.25
N TYR A 174 -5.63 20.18 -1.46
CA TYR A 174 -6.28 19.16 -0.66
C TYR A 174 -5.41 18.73 0.52
N ALA A 175 -6.07 18.33 1.62
CA ALA A 175 -5.39 17.77 2.77
C ALA A 175 -4.92 16.34 2.48
N LEU A 176 -3.61 16.10 2.54
CA LEU A 176 -3.03 14.76 2.54
C LEU A 176 -3.28 14.07 3.87
N HIS A 177 -3.80 12.84 3.80
CA HIS A 177 -3.93 11.95 4.94
C HIS A 177 -2.85 10.86 4.86
N LYS A 178 -2.24 10.53 6.00
CA LYS A 178 -1.19 9.50 6.12
C LYS A 178 -1.68 8.41 7.06
N VAL A 179 -1.50 7.15 6.67
CA VAL A 179 -2.07 5.98 7.36
C VAL A 179 -1.00 5.08 7.94
#